data_AF-A0A3M6VPJ8-F1
#
_entry.id   AF-A0A3M6VPJ8-F1
#
_cell.length_a   1.000
_cell.length_b   1.000
_cell.length_c   1.000
_cell.angle_alpha   90.00
_cell.angle_beta   90.00
_cell.angle_gamma   90.00
#
_symmetry.space_group_name_H-M   'P 1'
#
loop_
_entity.id
_entity.type
_entity.pdbx_description
1 polymer ?
#
loop_
_entity_poly.entity_id
_entity_poly.type
_entity_poly.pdbx_seq_one_letter_code
_entity_poly.pdbx_strand_id
1 'polypeptide(L)'
;MRIFALPVILLASLVVGADAACTNPPAGAIVVDQSGAHSGYRTIKDAVGKLDHTTTVQQTIFIYKGTYQEQVVISKLKSTLVLQGYTCDKMSYDKNEVTITHQMSQQDITPHPGVDSNDLASTLSMNTDNVQVYNLNFVNTAQNGQAPALSVACKQCAFYVCSVTGYQDTLFANRGYQFYSRSHVAGTVDFIFGNARAWFESCDIESVGPGYITANGRVSKDDESFFVLNKARVSSLSPGKVYLGRPWRAFARVVFQQCDLGGNINAAGWTLMSKGMATSNVFLKEYKDANTTIDGRVSYSGQLDGPIAIRDILGKDFQTFARVSSLSPGKVYLGRPWRAFARVVFQQCDLGGNINAAGWTLMSKGMTTSNVFLKEYKDANTTIDGRVSYSGQLDGPIAIRDILGKDFQTFVNKDYL
;
A
#
# COMPACT_ATOMS: atom_id res chain seq x y z
N MET A 1 48.32 -27.39 -33.86
CA MET A 1 47.86 -27.23 -32.47
C MET A 1 47.24 -25.84 -32.34
N ARG A 2 45.92 -25.73 -32.53
CA ARG A 2 45.20 -24.44 -32.49
C ARG A 2 44.47 -24.36 -31.15
N ILE A 3 44.86 -23.40 -30.33
CA ILE A 3 44.31 -23.13 -29.00
C ILE A 3 42.99 -22.36 -29.21
N PHE A 4 41.88 -22.91 -28.70
CA PHE A 4 40.61 -22.20 -28.60
C PHE A 4 40.61 -21.36 -27.31
N ALA A 5 40.58 -20.04 -27.44
CA ALA A 5 40.27 -19.14 -26.34
C ALA A 5 38.75 -19.06 -26.19
N LEU A 6 38.21 -19.51 -25.05
CA LEU A 6 36.82 -19.28 -24.69
C LEU A 6 36.62 -17.81 -24.27
N PRO A 7 35.53 -17.16 -24.67
CA PRO A 7 35.21 -15.82 -24.18
C PRO A 7 34.74 -15.90 -22.72
N VAL A 8 35.39 -15.13 -21.86
CA VAL A 8 34.96 -14.88 -20.48
C VAL A 8 33.67 -14.08 -20.53
N ILE A 9 32.55 -14.69 -20.15
CA ILE A 9 31.29 -14.00 -19.92
C ILE A 9 31.41 -13.32 -18.55
N LEU A 10 31.69 -12.02 -18.56
CA LEU A 10 31.62 -11.19 -17.37
C LEU A 10 30.14 -11.02 -17.01
N LEU A 11 29.64 -11.76 -16.02
CA LEU A 11 28.37 -11.44 -15.39
C LEU A 11 28.51 -10.08 -14.71
N ALA A 12 27.95 -9.04 -15.34
CA ALA A 12 27.69 -7.78 -14.67
C ALA A 12 26.61 -8.03 -13.61
N SER A 13 27.03 -8.24 -12.36
CA SER A 13 26.15 -8.19 -11.21
C SER A 13 25.45 -6.83 -11.24
N LEU A 14 24.12 -6.82 -11.39
CA LEU A 14 23.33 -5.64 -11.10
C LEU A 14 23.53 -5.34 -9.61
N VAL A 15 24.39 -4.38 -9.32
CA VAL A 15 24.39 -3.71 -8.02
C VAL A 15 23.09 -2.91 -8.00
N VAL A 16 22.04 -3.49 -7.42
CA VAL A 16 20.87 -2.73 -6.98
C VAL A 16 21.41 -1.74 -5.95
N GLY A 17 21.50 -0.50 -6.37
CA GLY A 17 22.28 0.54 -5.70
C GLY A 17 21.85 0.80 -4.26
N ALA A 18 22.77 1.41 -3.52
CA ALA A 18 22.64 1.91 -2.15
C ALA A 18 21.47 2.91 -1.88
N ASP A 19 20.50 3.03 -2.79
CA ASP A 19 19.30 3.88 -2.68
C ASP A 19 18.07 3.08 -2.18
N ALA A 20 18.20 1.77 -1.92
CA ALA A 20 17.12 0.99 -1.35
C ALA A 20 17.01 1.14 0.18
N ALA A 21 18.06 1.54 0.89
CA ALA A 21 18.11 1.44 2.35
C ALA A 21 17.76 2.76 3.08
N CYS A 22 17.14 2.67 4.26
CA CYS A 22 16.91 3.76 5.21
C CYS A 22 17.62 3.43 6.52
N THR A 23 18.95 3.58 6.55
CA THR A 23 19.79 3.10 7.67
C THR A 23 20.35 4.19 8.57
N ASN A 24 20.20 5.46 8.17
CA ASN A 24 20.68 6.60 8.93
C ASN A 24 19.54 7.60 9.18
N PRO A 25 19.48 8.22 10.37
CA PRO A 25 18.51 9.24 10.67
C PRO A 25 18.72 10.49 9.80
N PRO A 26 17.67 11.12 9.28
CA PRO A 26 17.79 12.41 8.63
C PRO A 26 18.18 13.48 9.65
N ALA A 27 18.80 14.57 9.18
CA ALA A 27 19.21 15.67 10.03
C ALA A 27 18.01 16.25 10.82
N GLY A 28 18.19 16.43 12.13
CA GLY A 28 17.15 16.95 13.03
C GLY A 28 16.11 15.92 13.48
N ALA A 29 16.24 14.65 13.11
CA ALA A 29 15.36 13.60 13.63
C ALA A 29 15.57 13.35 15.13
N ILE A 30 14.48 13.11 15.84
CA ILE A 30 14.49 12.47 17.15
C ILE A 30 14.86 11.00 16.94
N VAL A 31 15.99 10.58 17.51
CA VAL A 31 16.52 9.22 17.32
C VAL A 31 16.06 8.31 18.46
N VAL A 32 15.57 7.13 18.09
CA VAL A 32 15.29 6.01 19.00
C VAL A 32 16.26 4.88 18.69
N ASP A 33 16.98 4.40 19.71
CA ASP A 33 17.84 3.22 19.63
C ASP A 33 17.82 2.47 20.97
N GLN A 34 17.06 1.37 21.01
CA GLN A 34 16.95 0.50 22.19
C GLN A 34 18.31 -0.06 22.65
N SER A 35 19.25 -0.27 21.71
CA SER A 35 20.46 -1.06 21.95
C SER A 35 21.49 -0.36 22.83
N GLY A 36 21.59 0.97 22.74
CA GLY A 36 22.79 1.62 23.26
C GLY A 36 23.53 2.49 22.26
N ALA A 37 23.60 1.99 21.02
CA ALA A 37 24.71 2.27 20.11
C ALA A 37 24.75 3.71 19.58
N HIS A 38 23.60 4.35 19.44
CA HIS A 38 23.48 5.73 18.98
C HIS A 38 22.92 6.62 20.09
N SER A 39 23.32 7.90 20.08
CA SER A 39 22.75 8.92 20.96
C SER A 39 21.28 9.16 20.61
N GLY A 40 20.40 9.10 21.60
CA GLY A 40 18.96 9.19 21.40
C GLY A 40 18.18 8.63 22.59
N TYR A 41 16.91 8.33 22.36
CA TYR A 41 16.02 7.71 23.34
C TYR A 41 16.09 6.19 23.26
N ARG A 42 15.91 5.50 24.40
CA ARG A 42 15.88 4.03 24.44
C ARG A 42 14.51 3.45 24.08
N THR A 43 13.46 4.25 24.20
CA THR A 43 12.07 3.84 23.99
C THR A 43 11.40 4.75 22.98
N ILE A 44 10.37 4.24 22.31
CA ILE A 44 9.57 5.04 21.37
C ILE A 44 8.69 6.00 22.16
N LYS A 45 8.15 5.58 23.32
CA LYS A 45 7.36 6.46 24.19
C LYS A 45 8.13 7.69 24.65
N ASP A 46 9.41 7.56 25.02
CA ASP A 46 10.22 8.72 25.44
C ASP A 46 10.47 9.69 24.27
N ALA A 47 10.73 9.18 23.07
CA ALA A 47 10.89 10.02 21.88
C ALA A 47 9.59 10.74 21.51
N VAL A 48 8.45 10.06 21.59
CA VAL A 48 7.13 10.69 21.40
C VAL A 48 6.90 11.79 22.44
N GLY A 49 7.29 11.57 23.69
CA GLY A 49 7.21 12.58 24.77
C GLY A 49 8.07 13.83 24.54
N LYS A 50 8.84 13.89 23.45
CA LYS A 50 9.74 15.01 23.11
C LYS A 50 9.29 15.77 21.88
N LEU A 51 8.19 15.35 21.26
CA LEU A 51 7.56 16.09 20.19
C LEU A 51 7.04 17.44 20.70
N ASP A 52 7.33 18.50 19.97
CA ASP A 52 6.78 19.83 20.25
C ASP A 52 5.35 19.91 19.71
N HIS A 53 4.38 20.06 20.62
CA HIS A 53 2.96 20.15 20.28
C HIS A 53 2.55 21.51 19.71
N THR A 54 3.43 22.52 19.76
CA THR A 54 3.14 23.91 19.40
C THR A 54 3.69 24.29 18.03
N THR A 55 4.76 23.65 17.57
CA THR A 55 5.37 23.92 16.26
C THR A 55 4.51 23.44 15.10
N THR A 56 4.60 24.14 13.97
CA THR A 56 4.06 23.72 12.68
C THR A 56 5.13 23.12 11.77
N VAL A 57 6.40 23.15 12.18
CA VAL A 57 7.52 22.58 11.42
C VAL A 57 7.48 21.06 11.52
N GLN A 58 7.72 20.36 10.41
CA GLN A 58 7.73 18.90 10.37
C GLN A 58 8.68 18.32 11.42
N GLN A 59 8.21 17.33 12.17
CA GLN A 59 9.00 16.57 13.14
C GLN A 59 9.21 15.15 12.63
N THR A 60 10.39 14.58 12.87
CA THR A 60 10.73 13.23 12.42
C THR A 60 11.23 12.41 13.61
N ILE A 61 10.66 11.22 13.81
CA ILE A 61 11.23 10.19 14.68
C ILE A 61 11.84 9.12 13.79
N PHE A 62 13.14 8.87 13.95
CA PHE A 62 13.84 7.76 13.31
C PHE A 62 14.10 6.66 14.35
N ILE A 63 13.74 5.43 14.02
CA ILE A 63 13.79 4.29 14.95
C ILE A 63 14.78 3.27 14.41
N TYR A 64 15.87 3.02 15.13
CA TYR A 64 16.82 1.97 14.79
C TYR A 64 16.21 0.58 15.01
N LYS A 65 16.74 -0.41 14.27
CA LYS A 65 16.30 -1.80 14.31
C LYS A 65 16.18 -2.33 15.74
N GLY A 66 15.13 -3.11 16.00
CA GLY A 66 14.83 -3.61 17.33
C GLY A 66 13.37 -4.05 17.48
N THR A 67 13.10 -4.72 18.60
CA THR A 67 11.74 -5.07 19.03
C THR A 67 11.41 -4.28 20.29
N TYR A 68 10.56 -3.28 20.12
CA TYR A 68 10.12 -2.34 21.14
C TYR A 68 8.83 -2.87 21.76
N GLN A 69 8.94 -3.46 22.95
CA GLN A 69 7.80 -3.97 23.72
C GLN A 69 7.15 -2.83 24.50
N GLU A 70 6.28 -2.07 23.83
CA GLU A 70 5.71 -0.83 24.36
C GLU A 70 4.30 -0.62 23.83
N GLN A 71 3.45 -0.01 24.68
CA GLN A 71 2.24 0.64 24.23
C GLN A 71 2.49 2.15 24.02
N VAL A 72 2.23 2.63 22.81
CA VAL A 72 2.55 4.00 22.38
C VAL A 72 1.29 4.77 22.03
N VAL A 73 1.14 5.98 22.58
CA VAL A 73 0.05 6.91 22.23
C VAL A 73 0.66 8.18 21.66
N ILE A 74 0.27 8.54 20.45
CA ILE A 74 0.69 9.78 19.79
C ILE A 74 -0.49 10.75 19.79
N SER A 75 -0.43 11.72 20.70
CA SER A 75 -1.44 12.78 20.84
C SER A 75 -1.32 13.83 19.74
N LYS A 76 -2.35 14.67 19.62
CA LYS A 76 -2.46 15.70 18.59
C LYS A 76 -1.25 16.65 18.55
N LEU A 77 -0.73 16.85 17.34
CA LEU A 77 0.33 17.80 16.99
C LEU A 77 -0.22 18.85 16.02
N LYS A 78 0.41 20.03 15.98
CA LYS A 78 0.18 21.03 14.93
C LYS A 78 1.04 20.79 13.68
N SER A 79 2.18 20.12 13.84
CA SER A 79 3.12 19.77 12.77
C SER A 79 2.73 18.51 12.02
N THR A 80 3.29 18.34 10.81
CA THR A 80 3.41 17.01 10.20
C THR A 80 4.39 16.14 11.01
N LEU A 81 4.06 14.87 11.21
CA LEU A 81 4.94 13.88 11.84
C LEU A 81 5.39 12.83 10.83
N VAL A 82 6.69 12.54 10.83
CA VAL A 82 7.27 11.39 10.10
C VAL A 82 7.77 10.37 11.10
N LEU A 83 7.32 9.13 10.98
CA LEU A 83 7.87 7.97 11.68
C LEU A 83 8.62 7.11 10.66
N GLN A 84 9.93 6.93 10.82
CA GLN A 84 10.77 6.15 9.92
C GLN A 84 11.44 5.02 10.68
N GLY A 85 11.12 3.78 10.32
CA GLY A 85 11.86 2.61 10.76
C GLY A 85 13.16 2.42 9.98
N TYR A 86 14.19 1.95 10.65
CA TYR A 86 15.39 1.44 10.02
C TYR A 86 15.06 0.25 9.11
N THR A 87 15.63 0.25 7.91
CA THR A 87 15.55 -0.92 7.01
C THR A 87 16.69 -0.90 6.00
N CYS A 88 17.14 -2.08 5.60
CA CYS A 88 18.05 -2.26 4.47
C CYS A 88 17.33 -2.24 3.11
N ASP A 89 15.99 -2.31 3.07
CA ASP A 89 15.18 -2.24 1.85
C ASP A 89 13.82 -1.56 2.12
N LYS A 90 13.75 -0.27 1.76
CA LYS A 90 12.59 0.61 1.92
C LYS A 90 11.39 0.21 1.07
N MET A 91 11.54 -0.74 0.13
CA MET A 91 10.48 -1.17 -0.78
C MET A 91 9.84 -2.50 -0.40
N SER A 92 10.36 -3.20 0.62
CA SER A 92 9.90 -4.52 1.04
C SER A 92 9.56 -4.56 2.54
N TYR A 93 8.28 -4.77 2.88
CA TYR A 93 7.87 -4.82 4.30
C TYR A 93 8.49 -6.03 5.02
N ASP A 94 8.79 -7.12 4.29
CA ASP A 94 9.52 -8.29 4.81
C ASP A 94 10.95 -7.95 5.28
N LYS A 95 11.46 -6.77 4.91
CA LYS A 95 12.78 -6.26 5.31
C LYS A 95 12.68 -5.13 6.34
N ASN A 96 11.50 -4.90 6.90
CA ASN A 96 11.37 -4.02 8.06
C ASN A 96 12.07 -4.66 9.27
N GLU A 97 12.96 -3.91 9.91
CA GLU A 97 13.75 -4.39 11.05
C GLU A 97 13.34 -3.75 12.39
N VAL A 98 12.24 -3.00 12.38
CA VAL A 98 11.69 -2.32 13.56
C VAL A 98 10.29 -2.84 13.83
N THR A 99 10.11 -3.45 15.00
CA THR A 99 8.82 -3.95 15.46
C THR A 99 8.40 -3.25 16.75
N ILE A 100 7.22 -2.65 16.74
CA ILE A 100 6.52 -2.14 17.92
C ILE A 100 5.48 -3.19 18.30
N THR A 101 5.59 -3.75 19.50
CA THR A 101 4.74 -4.86 19.93
C THR A 101 4.20 -4.65 21.33
N HIS A 102 2.96 -5.08 21.54
CA HIS A 102 2.32 -5.14 22.84
C HIS A 102 1.35 -6.32 22.87
N GLN A 103 0.85 -6.67 24.05
CA GLN A 103 -0.13 -7.74 24.23
C GLN A 103 -1.28 -7.22 25.08
N MET A 104 -2.34 -6.74 24.45
CA MET A 104 -3.51 -6.23 25.16
C MET A 104 -4.76 -6.35 24.30
N SER A 105 -5.81 -6.93 24.87
CA SER A 105 -7.15 -6.93 24.28
C SER A 105 -8.08 -5.98 25.04
N GLN A 106 -9.25 -5.69 24.47
CA GLN A 106 -10.29 -4.93 25.18
C GLN A 106 -10.82 -5.63 26.44
N GLN A 107 -10.54 -6.91 26.66
CA GLN A 107 -10.90 -7.58 27.91
C GLN A 107 -9.93 -7.23 29.05
N ASP A 108 -8.72 -6.77 28.71
CA ASP A 108 -7.66 -6.48 29.68
C ASP A 108 -7.65 -5.01 30.11
N ILE A 109 -8.44 -4.15 29.46
CA ILE A 109 -8.46 -2.71 29.73
C ILE A 109 -9.43 -2.36 30.87
N THR A 110 -9.08 -1.35 31.65
CA THR A 110 -10.03 -0.60 32.46
C THR A 110 -10.66 0.48 31.57
N PRO A 111 -11.98 0.49 31.34
CA PRO A 111 -12.62 1.51 30.52
C PRO A 111 -12.33 2.92 31.04
N HIS A 112 -11.97 3.84 30.15
CA HIS A 112 -11.77 5.24 30.48
C HIS A 112 -12.87 6.09 29.81
N PRO A 113 -13.65 6.89 30.57
CA PRO A 113 -14.65 7.76 29.99
C PRO A 113 -14.06 8.68 28.92
N GLY A 114 -14.70 8.73 27.75
CA GLY A 114 -14.28 9.59 26.64
C GLY A 114 -13.11 9.07 25.79
N VAL A 115 -12.60 7.86 26.05
CA VAL A 115 -11.56 7.21 25.22
C VAL A 115 -12.13 5.93 24.60
N ASP A 116 -11.88 5.72 23.32
CA ASP A 116 -12.32 4.52 22.61
C ASP A 116 -11.58 3.28 23.15
N SER A 117 -12.29 2.18 23.38
CA SER A 117 -11.68 0.95 23.89
C SER A 117 -10.65 0.36 22.92
N ASN A 118 -10.83 0.56 21.61
CA ASN A 118 -9.84 0.18 20.61
C ASN A 118 -8.55 0.99 20.74
N ASP A 119 -8.66 2.29 21.06
CA ASP A 119 -7.49 3.12 21.32
C ASP A 119 -6.74 2.63 22.56
N LEU A 120 -7.47 2.34 23.65
CA LEU A 120 -6.90 1.85 24.90
C LEU A 120 -6.23 0.48 24.78
N ALA A 121 -6.74 -0.41 23.93
CA ALA A 121 -6.19 -1.74 23.71
C ALA A 121 -5.07 -1.77 22.65
N SER A 122 -4.92 -0.70 21.86
CA SER A 122 -4.00 -0.72 20.72
C SER A 122 -2.52 -0.75 21.14
N THR A 123 -1.67 -1.46 20.38
CA THR A 123 -0.20 -1.35 20.54
C THR A 123 0.28 0.06 20.26
N LEU A 124 -0.22 0.66 19.18
CA LEU A 124 -0.02 2.08 18.89
C LEU A 124 -1.35 2.77 18.56
N SER A 125 -1.69 3.80 19.34
CA SER A 125 -2.80 4.71 19.07
C SER A 125 -2.28 6.03 18.50
N MET A 126 -2.68 6.34 17.27
CA MET A 126 -2.29 7.54 16.55
C MET A 126 -3.48 8.51 16.47
N ASN A 127 -3.43 9.55 17.30
CA ASN A 127 -4.46 10.58 17.45
C ASN A 127 -3.90 11.96 17.05
N THR A 128 -3.31 12.08 15.86
CA THR A 128 -2.70 13.31 15.37
C THR A 128 -2.88 13.50 13.85
N ASP A 129 -2.86 14.75 13.41
CA ASP A 129 -3.11 15.10 12.02
C ASP A 129 -1.81 15.09 11.20
N ASN A 130 -1.87 14.71 9.92
CA ASN A 130 -0.77 14.78 8.96
C ASN A 130 0.42 13.90 9.36
N VAL A 131 0.27 12.58 9.25
CA VAL A 131 1.33 11.62 9.59
C VAL A 131 1.80 10.83 8.39
N GLN A 132 3.10 10.59 8.32
CA GLN A 132 3.70 9.66 7.38
C GLN A 132 4.50 8.61 8.13
N VAL A 133 4.27 7.35 7.79
CA VAL A 133 4.86 6.21 8.48
C VAL A 133 5.53 5.31 7.45
N TYR A 134 6.78 4.93 7.69
CA TYR A 134 7.59 4.16 6.76
C TYR A 134 8.27 3.01 7.49
N ASN A 135 8.19 1.81 6.90
CA ASN A 135 9.05 0.66 7.25
C ASN A 135 8.98 0.26 8.74
N LEU A 136 7.78 0.26 9.31
CA LEU A 136 7.52 -0.15 10.70
C LEU A 136 6.57 -1.34 10.75
N ASN A 137 6.82 -2.25 11.69
CA ASN A 137 5.91 -3.34 12.02
C ASN A 137 5.16 -2.99 13.32
N PHE A 138 3.83 -3.07 13.29
CA PHE A 138 2.95 -2.88 14.43
C PHE A 138 2.32 -4.24 14.76
N VAL A 139 2.51 -4.73 15.98
CA VAL A 139 2.07 -6.07 16.37
C VAL A 139 1.27 -6.00 17.66
N ASN A 140 0.10 -6.64 17.68
CA ASN A 140 -0.57 -7.00 18.92
C ASN A 140 -0.64 -8.53 19.01
N THR A 141 -0.04 -9.11 20.05
CA THR A 141 0.04 -10.56 20.20
C THR A 141 -1.13 -11.17 20.96
N ALA A 142 -2.07 -10.35 21.45
CA ALA A 142 -3.25 -10.84 22.15
C ALA A 142 -4.20 -11.56 21.18
N GLN A 143 -4.77 -12.68 21.64
CA GLN A 143 -5.67 -13.55 20.85
C GLN A 143 -7.01 -13.79 21.55
N ASN A 144 -7.22 -13.17 22.70
CA ASN A 144 -8.36 -13.37 23.59
C ASN A 144 -9.51 -12.39 23.33
N GLY A 145 -9.59 -11.76 22.15
CA GLY A 145 -10.66 -10.82 21.79
C GLY A 145 -10.16 -9.70 20.89
N GLN A 146 -10.89 -8.58 20.85
CA GLN A 146 -10.50 -7.39 20.10
C GLN A 146 -9.16 -6.85 20.59
N ALA A 147 -8.15 -6.82 19.72
CA ALA A 147 -6.79 -6.45 20.10
C ALA A 147 -6.10 -5.69 18.96
N PRO A 148 -6.36 -4.39 18.80
CA PRO A 148 -5.75 -3.60 17.74
C PRO A 148 -4.23 -3.55 17.85
N ALA A 149 -3.54 -3.72 16.73
CA ALA A 149 -2.12 -3.43 16.63
C ALA A 149 -1.91 -1.95 16.33
N LEU A 150 -2.78 -1.36 15.51
CA LEU A 150 -2.69 0.04 15.12
C LEU A 150 -4.08 0.66 15.11
N SER A 151 -4.25 1.75 15.87
CA SER A 151 -5.41 2.64 15.79
C SER A 151 -5.02 3.97 15.14
N VAL A 152 -5.79 4.40 14.14
CA VAL A 152 -5.49 5.61 13.35
C VAL A 152 -6.69 6.54 13.30
N ALA A 153 -6.56 7.69 13.94
CA ALA A 153 -7.50 8.79 13.89
C ALA A 153 -6.76 10.10 13.55
N CYS A 154 -6.96 10.60 12.33
CA CYS A 154 -6.26 11.78 11.85
C CYS A 154 -7.09 12.58 10.85
N LYS A 155 -6.61 13.76 10.45
CA LYS A 155 -7.08 14.42 9.23
C LYS A 155 -6.60 13.65 7.99
N GLN A 156 -5.30 13.51 7.82
CA GLN A 156 -4.64 12.85 6.69
C GLN A 156 -3.45 12.03 7.19
N CYS A 157 -3.37 10.75 6.81
CA CYS A 157 -2.26 9.87 7.15
C CYS A 157 -1.85 9.00 5.97
N ALA A 158 -0.56 8.66 5.90
CA ALA A 158 -0.05 7.73 4.91
C ALA A 158 0.96 6.75 5.52
N PHE A 159 0.83 5.47 5.14
CA PHE A 159 1.65 4.36 5.61
C PHE A 159 2.27 3.66 4.40
N TYR A 160 3.58 3.52 4.40
CA TYR A 160 4.35 2.96 3.29
C TYR A 160 5.16 1.78 3.79
N VAL A 161 4.94 0.62 3.17
CA VAL A 161 5.78 -0.56 3.41
C VAL A 161 5.80 -0.90 4.91
N CYS A 162 4.65 -0.72 5.58
CA CYS A 162 4.46 -1.09 6.98
C CYS A 162 3.87 -2.50 7.07
N SER A 163 4.06 -3.19 8.20
CA SER A 163 3.31 -4.40 8.53
C SER A 163 2.42 -4.13 9.74
N VAL A 164 1.15 -4.53 9.69
CA VAL A 164 0.21 -4.45 10.82
C VAL A 164 -0.33 -5.85 11.07
N THR A 165 0.00 -6.44 12.22
CA THR A 165 -0.26 -7.86 12.50
C THR A 165 -0.96 -8.05 13.83
N GLY A 166 -2.04 -8.83 13.82
CA GLY A 166 -2.80 -9.18 15.00
C GLY A 166 -3.73 -10.35 14.71
N TYR A 167 -4.80 -10.47 15.49
CA TYR A 167 -5.83 -11.50 15.32
C TYR A 167 -7.18 -10.86 15.01
N GLN A 168 -7.97 -10.55 16.05
CA GLN A 168 -9.22 -9.84 15.90
C GLN A 168 -8.98 -8.32 16.01
N ASP A 169 -9.63 -7.54 15.12
CA ASP A 169 -9.62 -6.08 15.12
C ASP A 169 -8.20 -5.47 14.96
N THR A 170 -7.37 -6.01 14.05
CA THR A 170 -5.94 -5.67 13.93
C THR A 170 -5.65 -4.21 13.55
N LEU A 171 -6.24 -3.70 12.46
CA LEU A 171 -6.08 -2.32 12.00
C LEU A 171 -7.40 -1.57 12.21
N PHE A 172 -7.41 -0.68 13.20
CA PHE A 172 -8.50 0.25 13.42
C PHE A 172 -8.29 1.53 12.60
N ALA A 173 -8.77 1.50 11.36
CA ALA A 173 -8.88 2.67 10.49
C ALA A 173 -10.05 3.56 10.96
N ASN A 174 -9.87 4.21 12.13
CA ASN A 174 -10.94 4.86 12.89
C ASN A 174 -11.58 6.02 12.12
N ARG A 175 -10.82 7.06 11.77
CA ARG A 175 -11.34 8.22 11.02
C ARG A 175 -10.26 8.94 10.22
N GLY A 176 -10.71 9.74 9.25
CA GLY A 176 -9.84 10.56 8.41
C GLY A 176 -9.54 9.98 7.04
N TYR A 177 -8.70 10.67 6.28
CA TYR A 177 -8.15 10.21 5.02
C TYR A 177 -6.89 9.37 5.28
N GLN A 178 -6.91 8.10 4.90
CA GLN A 178 -5.85 7.16 5.20
C GLN A 178 -5.38 6.45 3.93
N PHE A 179 -4.09 6.50 3.68
CA PHE A 179 -3.46 5.85 2.54
C PHE A 179 -2.48 4.78 3.01
N TYR A 180 -2.62 3.55 2.53
CA TYR A 180 -1.71 2.45 2.81
C TYR A 180 -1.14 1.98 1.47
N SER A 181 0.18 1.92 1.32
CA SER A 181 0.82 1.55 0.06
C SER A 181 1.89 0.50 0.27
N ARG A 182 1.77 -0.62 -0.46
CA ARG A 182 2.73 -1.74 -0.39
C ARG A 182 2.94 -2.24 1.04
N SER A 183 1.92 -2.08 1.86
CA SER A 183 1.93 -2.48 3.26
C SER A 183 1.31 -3.88 3.38
N HIS A 184 1.61 -4.53 4.48
CA HIS A 184 1.07 -5.80 4.87
C HIS A 184 0.08 -5.63 6.02
N VAL A 185 -1.08 -6.27 5.94
CA VAL A 185 -2.05 -6.33 7.05
C VAL A 185 -2.50 -7.77 7.23
N ALA A 186 -2.31 -8.31 8.44
CA ALA A 186 -2.63 -9.69 8.76
C ALA A 186 -3.51 -9.84 10.00
N GLY A 187 -4.56 -10.66 9.90
CA GLY A 187 -5.45 -10.97 11.02
C GLY A 187 -6.50 -12.03 10.68
N THR A 188 -7.57 -12.12 11.49
CA THR A 188 -8.63 -13.13 11.36
C THR A 188 -10.01 -12.51 11.25
N VAL A 189 -10.49 -11.87 12.31
CA VAL A 189 -11.85 -11.34 12.44
C VAL A 189 -11.80 -9.82 12.39
N ASP A 190 -12.52 -9.23 11.43
CA ASP A 190 -12.68 -7.77 11.27
C ASP A 190 -11.34 -7.02 11.27
N PHE A 191 -10.31 -7.62 10.69
CA PHE A 191 -8.94 -7.17 10.92
C PHE A 191 -8.57 -5.87 10.21
N ILE A 192 -9.43 -5.38 9.30
CA ILE A 192 -9.46 -4.00 8.81
C ILE A 192 -10.84 -3.42 9.11
N PHE A 193 -10.95 -2.57 10.13
CA PHE A 193 -12.25 -2.05 10.58
C PHE A 193 -12.19 -0.57 10.93
N GLY A 194 -13.36 0.06 11.05
CA GLY A 194 -13.48 1.46 11.45
C GLY A 194 -14.29 2.30 10.46
N ASN A 195 -14.11 3.63 10.53
CA ASN A 195 -14.94 4.59 9.81
C ASN A 195 -14.15 5.64 9.00
N ALA A 196 -12.92 5.32 8.61
CA ALA A 196 -12.10 6.18 7.76
C ALA A 196 -12.51 6.18 6.28
N ARG A 197 -11.97 7.16 5.54
CA ARG A 197 -11.80 7.10 4.09
C ARG A 197 -10.43 6.49 3.82
N ALA A 198 -10.38 5.18 3.62
CA ALA A 198 -9.14 4.42 3.56
C ALA A 198 -8.92 3.82 2.16
N TRP A 199 -7.72 4.04 1.60
CA TRP A 199 -7.27 3.46 0.35
C TRP A 199 -6.05 2.57 0.59
N PHE A 200 -6.13 1.31 0.16
CA PHE A 200 -5.07 0.33 0.25
C PHE A 200 -4.55 0.04 -1.15
N GLU A 201 -3.37 0.55 -1.49
CA GLU A 201 -2.74 0.46 -2.81
C GLU A 201 -1.67 -0.64 -2.82
N SER A 202 -1.88 -1.68 -3.62
CA SER A 202 -0.88 -2.74 -3.80
C SER A 202 -0.42 -3.38 -2.48
N CYS A 203 -1.32 -3.49 -1.50
CA CYS A 203 -1.05 -4.10 -0.20
C CYS A 203 -1.17 -5.63 -0.25
N ASP A 204 -0.46 -6.31 0.65
CA ASP A 204 -0.69 -7.73 0.96
C ASP A 204 -1.64 -7.82 2.15
N ILE A 205 -2.73 -8.57 1.97
CA ILE A 205 -3.82 -8.71 2.92
C ILE A 205 -3.95 -10.19 3.29
N GLU A 206 -3.43 -10.57 4.45
CA GLU A 206 -3.27 -11.98 4.83
C GLU A 206 -4.28 -12.36 5.91
N SER A 207 -5.14 -13.32 5.61
CA SER A 207 -6.00 -13.95 6.62
C SER A 207 -5.29 -15.15 7.25
N VAL A 208 -4.86 -15.01 8.50
CA VAL A 208 -4.14 -16.07 9.24
C VAL A 208 -5.07 -17.10 9.90
N GLY A 209 -6.38 -17.00 9.65
CA GLY A 209 -7.42 -17.90 10.15
C GLY A 209 -8.79 -17.59 9.52
N PRO A 210 -9.84 -18.33 9.88
CA PRO A 210 -11.22 -18.04 9.45
C PRO A 210 -11.67 -16.66 9.92
N GLY A 211 -12.48 -15.97 9.10
CA GLY A 211 -13.07 -14.70 9.51
C GLY A 211 -13.34 -13.74 8.36
N TYR A 212 -13.11 -12.45 8.60
CA TYR A 212 -13.62 -11.36 7.78
C TYR A 212 -12.52 -10.31 7.63
N ILE A 213 -12.20 -9.95 6.38
CA ILE A 213 -11.15 -8.98 6.11
C ILE A 213 -11.59 -7.59 6.55
N THR A 214 -12.76 -7.16 6.11
CA THR A 214 -13.23 -5.78 6.37
C THR A 214 -14.48 -5.71 7.25
N ALA A 215 -14.53 -4.69 8.10
CA ALA A 215 -15.72 -4.31 8.86
C ALA A 215 -15.90 -2.78 8.88
N ASN A 216 -16.48 -2.24 7.81
CA ASN A 216 -16.70 -0.80 7.67
C ASN A 216 -17.88 -0.31 8.52
N GLY A 217 -17.62 0.73 9.30
CA GLY A 217 -18.49 1.29 10.34
C GLY A 217 -19.38 2.45 9.90
N ARG A 218 -19.58 2.65 8.60
CA ARG A 218 -20.37 3.77 8.08
C ARG A 218 -21.82 3.74 8.56
N VAL A 219 -22.28 4.83 9.19
CA VAL A 219 -23.58 4.86 9.91
C VAL A 219 -24.72 5.52 9.14
N SER A 220 -24.45 6.38 8.15
CA SER A 220 -25.48 7.11 7.42
C SER A 220 -25.08 7.40 5.97
N LYS A 221 -26.03 7.94 5.19
CA LYS A 221 -25.76 8.38 3.81
C LYS A 221 -24.78 9.57 3.73
N ASP A 222 -24.77 10.41 4.76
CA ASP A 222 -23.97 11.65 4.83
C ASP A 222 -22.57 11.40 5.43
N ASP A 223 -22.36 10.22 6.02
CA ASP A 223 -21.05 9.75 6.44
C ASP A 223 -20.20 9.42 5.21
N GLU A 224 -18.99 9.99 5.14
CA GLU A 224 -18.11 9.87 3.98
C GLU A 224 -17.20 8.62 4.02
N SER A 225 -17.22 7.83 5.10
CA SER A 225 -16.44 6.60 5.25
C SER A 225 -16.48 5.69 4.01
N PHE A 226 -15.31 5.17 3.62
CA PHE A 226 -15.19 4.33 2.43
C PHE A 226 -13.86 3.58 2.48
N PHE A 227 -13.89 2.24 2.47
CA PHE A 227 -12.70 1.43 2.25
C PHE A 227 -12.58 1.00 0.79
N VAL A 228 -11.44 1.24 0.17
CA VAL A 228 -11.11 0.74 -1.17
C VAL A 228 -9.79 -0.02 -1.09
N LEU A 229 -9.83 -1.30 -1.41
CA LEU A 229 -8.66 -2.14 -1.60
C LEU A 229 -8.41 -2.23 -3.10
N ASN A 230 -7.30 -1.66 -3.54
CA ASN A 230 -6.93 -1.52 -4.94
C ASN A 230 -5.63 -2.26 -5.24
N LYS A 231 -5.67 -3.16 -6.22
CA LYS A 231 -4.51 -3.97 -6.62
C LYS A 231 -3.87 -4.75 -5.48
N ALA A 232 -4.64 -5.04 -4.43
CA ALA A 232 -4.16 -5.80 -3.29
C ALA A 232 -3.99 -7.27 -3.67
N ARG A 233 -3.05 -7.96 -3.04
CA ARG A 233 -3.00 -9.42 -3.03
C ARG A 233 -3.60 -9.90 -1.73
N VAL A 234 -4.63 -10.73 -1.83
CA VAL A 234 -5.34 -11.30 -0.69
C VAL A 234 -4.99 -12.78 -0.61
N SER A 235 -4.50 -13.20 0.55
CA SER A 235 -4.15 -14.59 0.83
C SER A 235 -4.89 -15.09 2.08
N SER A 236 -5.02 -16.41 2.20
CA SER A 236 -5.68 -17.02 3.35
C SER A 236 -5.05 -18.36 3.70
N LEU A 237 -4.77 -18.54 4.99
CA LEU A 237 -4.43 -19.83 5.59
C LEU A 237 -5.67 -20.69 5.91
N SER A 238 -6.88 -20.21 5.62
CA SER A 238 -8.15 -20.90 5.83
C SER A 238 -9.08 -20.80 4.61
N PRO A 239 -8.70 -21.43 3.48
CA PRO A 239 -9.49 -21.41 2.25
C PRO A 239 -10.99 -21.70 2.44
N GLY A 240 -11.82 -20.88 1.79
CA GLY A 240 -13.29 -21.00 1.81
C GLY A 240 -13.95 -20.56 3.12
N LYS A 241 -13.18 -20.20 4.16
CA LYS A 241 -13.70 -19.74 5.46
C LYS A 241 -13.46 -18.26 5.73
N VAL A 242 -12.98 -17.53 4.73
CA VAL A 242 -12.69 -16.11 4.79
C VAL A 242 -13.63 -15.35 3.86
N TYR A 243 -14.15 -14.22 4.34
CA TYR A 243 -14.99 -13.31 3.56
C TYR A 243 -14.26 -11.98 3.35
N LEU A 244 -14.55 -11.31 2.24
CA LEU A 244 -14.11 -9.94 1.95
C LEU A 244 -14.51 -8.97 3.06
N GLY A 245 -15.63 -9.24 3.72
CA GLY A 245 -16.01 -8.53 4.93
C GLY A 245 -17.43 -8.78 5.37
N ARG A 246 -17.82 -7.99 6.38
CA ARG A 246 -19.18 -7.89 6.88
C ARG A 246 -19.50 -6.45 7.30
N PRO A 247 -20.74 -5.97 7.11
CA PRO A 247 -21.08 -4.59 7.40
C PRO A 247 -21.18 -4.36 8.91
N TRP A 248 -20.24 -3.63 9.52
CA TRP A 248 -20.33 -3.32 10.96
C TRP A 248 -21.53 -2.42 11.27
N ARG A 249 -21.88 -1.54 10.32
CA ARG A 249 -23.03 -0.62 10.40
C ARG A 249 -23.84 -0.64 9.10
N ALA A 250 -25.08 -0.16 9.17
CA ALA A 250 -26.10 -0.32 8.12
C ALA A 250 -25.78 0.35 6.77
N PHE A 251 -24.80 1.25 6.73
CA PHE A 251 -24.38 1.96 5.52
C PHE A 251 -22.96 1.58 5.08
N ALA A 252 -22.43 0.45 5.58
CA ALA A 252 -21.08 -0.02 5.31
C ALA A 252 -20.73 0.03 3.81
N ARG A 253 -19.53 0.52 3.51
CA ARG A 253 -19.11 0.81 2.15
C ARG A 253 -17.67 0.36 1.90
N VAL A 254 -17.53 -0.69 1.08
CA VAL A 254 -16.26 -1.35 0.77
C VAL A 254 -16.19 -1.73 -0.70
N VAL A 255 -15.05 -1.47 -1.33
CA VAL A 255 -14.73 -1.93 -2.69
C VAL A 255 -13.44 -2.72 -2.66
N PHE A 256 -13.44 -3.90 -3.29
CA PHE A 256 -12.24 -4.56 -3.78
C PHE A 256 -12.17 -4.30 -5.29
N GLN A 257 -11.00 -3.90 -5.80
CA GLN A 257 -10.86 -3.65 -7.23
C GLN A 257 -9.46 -4.01 -7.72
N GLN A 258 -9.41 -4.72 -8.85
CA GLN A 258 -8.19 -5.18 -9.49
C GLN A 258 -7.29 -5.99 -8.54
N CYS A 259 -7.88 -6.58 -7.50
CA CYS A 259 -7.18 -7.37 -6.51
C CYS A 259 -6.94 -8.78 -7.04
N ASP A 260 -5.91 -9.45 -6.53
CA ASP A 260 -5.79 -10.90 -6.59
C ASP A 260 -6.39 -11.47 -5.31
N LEU A 261 -7.50 -12.21 -5.39
CA LEU A 261 -8.18 -12.75 -4.20
C LEU A 261 -7.67 -14.13 -3.77
N GLY A 262 -6.61 -14.64 -4.39
CA GLY A 262 -5.89 -15.83 -3.95
C GLY A 262 -6.67 -17.14 -3.99
N GLY A 263 -7.78 -17.21 -4.74
CA GLY A 263 -8.55 -18.43 -5.01
C GLY A 263 -9.40 -18.96 -3.87
N ASN A 264 -9.42 -18.28 -2.72
CA ASN A 264 -9.74 -18.92 -1.43
C ASN A 264 -10.74 -18.12 -0.56
N ILE A 265 -11.38 -17.10 -1.14
CA ILE A 265 -12.51 -16.40 -0.52
C ILE A 265 -13.76 -17.27 -0.59
N ASN A 266 -14.56 -17.26 0.47
CA ASN A 266 -15.85 -17.93 0.51
C ASN A 266 -16.71 -17.48 -0.69
N ALA A 267 -17.41 -18.41 -1.36
CA ALA A 267 -18.20 -18.11 -2.57
C ALA A 267 -19.23 -16.97 -2.36
N ALA A 268 -19.78 -16.85 -1.15
CA ALA A 268 -20.68 -15.76 -0.77
C ALA A 268 -20.02 -14.38 -0.84
N GLY A 269 -18.69 -14.31 -0.73
CA GLY A 269 -17.85 -13.11 -0.72
C GLY A 269 -17.99 -12.29 0.56
N TRP A 270 -19.22 -12.03 0.99
CA TRP A 270 -19.58 -11.20 2.12
C TRP A 270 -20.54 -11.93 3.04
N THR A 271 -20.61 -11.52 4.31
CA THR A 271 -21.61 -12.03 5.25
C THR A 271 -22.22 -10.92 6.10
N LEU A 272 -23.27 -11.24 6.85
CA LEU A 272 -23.90 -10.32 7.78
C LEU A 272 -23.14 -10.27 9.10
N MET A 273 -23.03 -9.06 9.68
CA MET A 273 -22.48 -8.88 11.04
C MET A 273 -23.39 -9.52 12.10
N SER A 274 -24.71 -9.38 11.93
CA SER A 274 -25.72 -9.98 12.79
C SER A 274 -26.93 -10.44 11.97
N LYS A 275 -27.61 -11.48 12.46
CA LYS A 275 -28.82 -12.01 11.83
C LYS A 275 -29.90 -10.92 11.77
N GLY A 276 -30.52 -10.74 10.61
CA GLY A 276 -31.61 -9.77 10.41
C GLY A 276 -31.16 -8.33 10.18
N MET A 277 -29.85 -8.07 10.08
CA MET A 277 -29.33 -6.76 9.69
C MET A 277 -29.85 -6.35 8.31
N ALA A 278 -30.30 -5.08 8.20
CA ALA A 278 -30.72 -4.51 6.93
C ALA A 278 -29.52 -4.33 5.98
N THR A 279 -29.70 -4.74 4.72
CA THR A 279 -28.68 -4.65 3.68
C THR A 279 -29.03 -3.68 2.56
N SER A 280 -30.18 -2.99 2.64
CA SER A 280 -30.64 -2.08 1.58
C SER A 280 -29.71 -0.89 1.32
N ASN A 281 -28.89 -0.52 2.30
CA ASN A 281 -28.02 0.66 2.25
C ASN A 281 -26.52 0.33 2.22
N VAL A 282 -26.15 -0.95 2.22
CA VAL A 282 -24.73 -1.33 2.13
C VAL A 282 -24.24 -1.18 0.70
N PHE A 283 -22.97 -0.80 0.54
CA PHE A 283 -22.30 -0.69 -0.75
C PHE A 283 -21.07 -1.58 -0.72
N LEU A 284 -21.27 -2.86 -1.07
CA LEU A 284 -20.21 -3.87 -1.08
C LEU A 284 -19.99 -4.28 -2.53
N LYS A 285 -18.84 -3.91 -3.08
CA LYS A 285 -18.58 -4.07 -4.51
C LYS A 285 -17.20 -4.65 -4.82
N GLU A 286 -17.12 -5.28 -5.98
CA GLU A 286 -15.92 -5.88 -6.56
C GLU A 286 -15.73 -5.33 -7.99
N TYR A 287 -14.51 -5.26 -8.51
CA TYR A 287 -14.25 -4.82 -9.89
C TYR A 287 -12.97 -5.45 -10.46
N LYS A 288 -13.14 -6.33 -11.45
CA LYS A 288 -12.02 -6.99 -12.17
C LYS A 288 -11.00 -7.63 -11.24
N ASP A 289 -11.47 -8.24 -10.16
CA ASP A 289 -10.64 -9.02 -9.27
C ASP A 289 -10.27 -10.37 -9.93
N ALA A 290 -9.04 -10.81 -9.73
CA ALA A 290 -8.49 -12.06 -10.24
C ALA A 290 -8.57 -13.17 -9.20
N ASN A 291 -8.43 -14.43 -9.65
CA ASN A 291 -8.41 -15.63 -8.80
C ASN A 291 -9.63 -15.70 -7.86
N THR A 292 -10.81 -15.44 -8.39
CA THR A 292 -12.09 -15.50 -7.68
C THR A 292 -13.21 -15.83 -8.64
N THR A 293 -14.34 -16.29 -8.12
CA THR A 293 -15.60 -16.37 -8.88
C THR A 293 -16.61 -15.44 -8.23
N ILE A 294 -17.44 -14.79 -9.04
CA ILE A 294 -18.55 -13.95 -8.56
C ILE A 294 -19.84 -14.75 -8.42
N ASP A 295 -19.86 -15.97 -8.95
CA ASP A 295 -20.98 -16.89 -8.81
C ASP A 295 -21.16 -17.27 -7.34
N GLY A 296 -22.39 -17.10 -6.84
CA GLY A 296 -22.72 -17.37 -5.44
C GLY A 296 -22.47 -16.20 -4.48
N ARG A 297 -22.02 -15.03 -4.97
CA ARG A 297 -21.99 -13.81 -4.16
C ARG A 297 -23.38 -13.50 -3.60
N VAL A 298 -23.40 -12.99 -2.37
CA VAL A 298 -24.66 -12.57 -1.72
C VAL A 298 -25.40 -11.52 -2.56
N SER A 299 -26.72 -11.58 -2.56
CA SER A 299 -27.57 -10.72 -3.41
C SER A 299 -27.48 -9.22 -3.10
N TYR A 300 -26.91 -8.84 -1.97
CA TYR A 300 -26.71 -7.45 -1.55
C TYR A 300 -25.30 -6.91 -1.83
N SER A 301 -24.43 -7.68 -2.48
CA SER A 301 -23.18 -7.16 -3.07
C SER A 301 -23.34 -6.97 -4.59
N GLY A 302 -22.27 -6.60 -5.30
CA GLY A 302 -22.29 -6.61 -6.77
C GLY A 302 -20.98 -6.17 -7.41
N GLN A 303 -20.99 -6.02 -8.72
CA GLN A 303 -19.84 -5.52 -9.49
C GLN A 303 -19.97 -4.02 -9.76
N LEU A 304 -18.85 -3.33 -9.95
CA LEU A 304 -18.80 -2.00 -10.56
C LEU A 304 -18.63 -2.10 -12.08
N ASP A 305 -19.03 -1.05 -12.80
CA ASP A 305 -18.77 -0.93 -14.25
C ASP A 305 -17.36 -0.37 -14.55
N GLY A 306 -16.74 0.28 -13.56
CA GLY A 306 -15.42 0.89 -13.64
C GLY A 306 -14.77 1.00 -12.26
N PRO A 307 -13.44 1.19 -12.18
CA PRO A 307 -12.76 1.33 -10.90
C PRO A 307 -13.12 2.67 -10.27
N ILE A 308 -13.17 2.71 -8.94
CA ILE A 308 -13.20 3.97 -8.19
C ILE A 308 -11.83 4.63 -8.29
N ALA A 309 -11.79 5.94 -8.53
CA ALA A 309 -10.53 6.67 -8.57
C ALA A 309 -10.11 7.08 -7.15
N ILE A 310 -8.82 6.98 -6.84
CA ILE A 310 -8.27 7.37 -5.53
C ILE A 310 -8.63 8.80 -5.11
N ARG A 311 -8.72 9.74 -6.05
CA ARG A 311 -9.12 11.13 -5.81
C ARG A 311 -10.54 11.29 -5.28
N ASP A 312 -11.44 10.35 -5.61
CA ASP A 312 -12.83 10.36 -5.13
C ASP A 312 -12.89 9.90 -3.66
N ILE A 313 -11.87 9.16 -3.21
CA ILE A 313 -11.75 8.66 -1.84
C ILE A 313 -10.90 9.57 -0.97
N LEU A 314 -9.76 10.05 -1.47
CA LEU A 314 -8.78 10.79 -0.68
C LEU A 314 -8.74 12.31 -0.96
N GLY A 315 -9.59 12.78 -1.87
CA GLY A 315 -9.61 14.17 -2.33
C GLY A 315 -8.69 14.40 -3.54
N LYS A 316 -8.96 15.49 -4.26
CA LYS A 316 -8.21 15.87 -5.49
C LYS A 316 -6.74 16.21 -5.25
N ASP A 317 -6.40 16.53 -4.01
CA ASP A 317 -5.09 16.95 -3.52
C ASP A 317 -4.40 15.86 -2.71
N PHE A 318 -4.85 14.60 -2.82
CA PHE A 318 -4.32 13.49 -2.02
C PHE A 318 -2.79 13.33 -2.13
N GLN A 319 -2.19 13.69 -3.26
CA GLN A 319 -0.74 13.61 -3.48
C GLN A 319 0.07 14.50 -2.53
N THR A 320 -0.56 15.50 -1.89
CA THR A 320 0.10 16.37 -0.92
C THR A 320 0.48 15.64 0.37
N PHE A 321 -0.28 14.61 0.76
CA PHE A 321 -0.04 13.84 1.99
C PHE A 321 0.33 12.38 1.70
N ALA A 322 -0.34 11.76 0.73
CA ALA A 322 0.08 10.51 0.14
C ALA A 322 1.26 10.83 -0.80
N ARG A 323 2.45 11.06 -0.24
CA ARG A 323 3.75 11.01 -0.92
C ARG A 323 3.95 9.63 -1.56
N VAL A 324 3.21 9.36 -2.62
CA VAL A 324 3.48 8.26 -3.50
C VAL A 324 4.75 8.67 -4.24
N SER A 325 5.92 8.30 -3.72
CA SER A 325 7.21 8.59 -4.35
C SER A 325 7.34 7.91 -5.72
N SER A 326 6.50 6.90 -5.99
CA SER A 326 6.24 6.34 -7.31
C SER A 326 5.16 7.07 -8.12
N LEU A 327 4.63 8.22 -7.67
CA LEU A 327 3.70 9.12 -8.38
C LEU A 327 4.02 10.59 -8.10
N SER A 328 5.29 10.98 -7.97
CA SER A 328 5.64 12.40 -8.20
C SER A 328 5.29 12.70 -9.67
N PRO A 329 4.20 13.42 -9.99
CA PRO A 329 3.82 13.62 -11.37
C PRO A 329 4.97 14.38 -12.04
N GLY A 330 5.44 13.93 -13.20
CA GLY A 330 6.48 14.68 -13.90
C GLY A 330 7.93 14.24 -13.70
N LYS A 331 8.27 13.26 -12.85
CA LYS A 331 9.70 12.98 -12.56
C LYS A 331 10.28 11.78 -13.28
N VAL A 332 9.46 10.85 -13.74
CA VAL A 332 9.94 9.63 -14.42
C VAL A 332 9.62 9.73 -15.91
N TYR A 333 10.61 9.51 -16.76
CA TYR A 333 10.39 9.37 -18.20
C TYR A 333 10.33 7.87 -18.54
N LEU A 334 9.48 7.49 -19.50
CA LEU A 334 9.40 6.15 -20.11
C LEU A 334 10.76 5.69 -20.63
N GLY A 335 11.59 6.63 -21.08
CA GLY A 335 12.96 6.36 -21.40
C GLY A 335 13.65 7.51 -22.09
N ARG A 336 14.86 7.22 -22.56
CA ARG A 336 15.68 8.11 -23.37
C ARG A 336 16.38 7.29 -24.45
N PRO A 337 16.28 7.68 -25.74
CA PRO A 337 16.87 6.89 -26.81
C PRO A 337 18.40 6.94 -26.70
N TRP A 338 19.06 5.79 -26.62
CA TRP A 338 20.53 5.71 -26.54
C TRP A 338 21.22 6.17 -27.83
N ARG A 339 20.60 5.87 -28.99
CA ARG A 339 21.08 6.20 -30.34
C ARG A 339 19.92 6.59 -31.25
N ALA A 340 20.24 7.21 -32.39
CA ALA A 340 19.26 7.80 -33.31
C ALA A 340 18.22 6.83 -33.89
N PHE A 341 18.44 5.51 -33.79
CA PHE A 341 17.54 4.47 -34.29
C PHE A 341 16.92 3.63 -33.18
N ALA A 342 16.90 4.12 -31.93
CA ALA A 342 16.30 3.40 -30.82
C ALA A 342 14.81 3.14 -31.08
N ARG A 343 14.36 1.91 -30.80
CA ARG A 343 12.97 1.49 -30.94
C ARG A 343 12.49 0.93 -29.61
N VAL A 344 11.45 1.53 -29.03
CA VAL A 344 10.85 1.10 -27.77
C VAL A 344 9.34 1.28 -27.86
N VAL A 345 8.59 0.27 -27.45
CA VAL A 345 7.14 0.33 -27.37
C VAL A 345 6.71 -0.09 -25.98
N PHE A 346 5.94 0.76 -25.31
CA PHE A 346 5.09 0.36 -24.20
C PHE A 346 3.74 -0.03 -24.77
N GLN A 347 3.21 -1.20 -24.41
CA GLN A 347 1.89 -1.61 -24.84
C GLN A 347 1.17 -2.32 -23.72
N GLN A 348 -0.09 -1.93 -23.50
CA GLN A 348 -0.97 -2.48 -22.48
C GLN A 348 -0.35 -2.45 -21.08
N CYS A 349 0.49 -1.45 -20.82
CA CYS A 349 1.16 -1.24 -19.54
C CYS A 349 0.30 -0.35 -18.64
N ASP A 350 0.36 -0.57 -17.32
CA ASP A 350 -0.10 0.42 -16.34
C ASP A 350 1.08 1.31 -15.95
N LEU A 351 1.18 2.47 -16.60
CA LEU A 351 2.37 3.32 -16.51
C LEU A 351 2.34 4.23 -15.29
N GLY A 352 1.17 4.45 -14.69
CA GLY A 352 1.00 5.29 -13.50
C GLY A 352 1.16 6.81 -13.76
N GLY A 353 0.73 7.58 -12.77
CA GLY A 353 0.73 9.05 -12.80
C GLY A 353 2.08 9.73 -12.52
N ASN A 354 3.16 8.98 -12.27
CA ASN A 354 4.54 9.49 -12.16
C ASN A 354 5.17 9.83 -13.51
N ILE A 355 4.66 9.26 -14.61
CA ILE A 355 5.25 9.50 -15.92
C ILE A 355 5.12 10.97 -16.27
N ASN A 356 6.25 11.57 -16.63
CA ASN A 356 6.30 12.94 -17.10
C ASN A 356 5.42 13.08 -18.33
N ALA A 357 4.65 14.17 -18.43
CA ALA A 357 3.79 14.43 -19.57
C ALA A 357 4.53 14.33 -20.92
N ALA A 358 5.80 14.77 -20.96
CA ALA A 358 6.70 14.61 -22.10
C ALA A 358 6.91 13.14 -22.51
N GLY A 359 6.75 12.20 -21.57
CA GLY A 359 6.92 10.76 -21.74
C GLY A 359 8.39 10.37 -21.87
N TRP A 360 9.11 10.99 -22.79
CA TRP A 360 10.49 10.65 -23.14
C TRP A 360 11.41 11.86 -22.99
N THR A 361 12.70 11.60 -22.79
CA THR A 361 13.73 12.65 -22.76
C THR A 361 14.92 12.30 -23.65
N LEU A 362 15.77 13.26 -23.97
CA LEU A 362 16.96 13.03 -24.80
C LEU A 362 18.16 12.61 -23.94
N MET A 363 18.99 11.73 -24.48
CA MET A 363 20.27 11.36 -23.86
C MET A 363 21.28 12.51 -23.86
N SER A 364 21.28 13.32 -24.91
CA SER A 364 22.17 14.47 -25.06
C SER A 364 21.53 15.57 -25.91
N LYS A 365 21.94 16.81 -25.65
CA LYS A 365 21.52 17.97 -26.43
C LYS A 365 22.03 17.83 -27.87
N GLY A 366 21.14 17.96 -28.85
CA GLY A 366 21.49 17.86 -30.28
C GLY A 366 21.40 16.44 -30.88
N MET A 367 20.91 15.45 -30.11
CA MET A 367 20.63 14.12 -30.66
C MET A 367 19.55 14.17 -31.75
N THR A 368 19.81 13.53 -32.89
CA THR A 368 18.82 13.37 -33.96
C THR A 368 17.70 12.41 -33.53
N THR A 369 16.46 12.86 -33.63
CA THR A 369 15.26 12.09 -33.26
C THR A 369 14.42 11.65 -34.45
N SER A 370 14.79 12.01 -35.69
CA SER A 370 13.99 11.68 -36.87
C SER A 370 13.80 10.18 -37.12
N ASN A 371 14.72 9.35 -36.60
CA ASN A 371 14.75 7.91 -36.85
C ASN A 371 14.41 7.08 -35.60
N VAL A 372 14.05 7.71 -34.48
CA VAL A 372 13.64 6.97 -33.27
C VAL A 372 12.21 6.47 -33.45
N PHE A 373 11.92 5.30 -32.89
CA PHE A 373 10.59 4.70 -32.90
C PHE A 373 10.14 4.48 -31.46
N LEU A 374 9.59 5.51 -30.84
CA LEU A 374 9.13 5.48 -29.45
C LEU A 374 7.60 5.54 -29.44
N LYS A 375 6.95 4.45 -29.05
CA LYS A 375 5.49 4.33 -29.14
C LYS A 375 4.82 3.79 -27.88
N GLU A 376 3.54 4.11 -27.74
CA GLU A 376 2.62 3.67 -26.68
C GLU A 376 1.38 3.02 -27.31
N TYR A 377 0.79 2.00 -26.69
CA TYR A 377 -0.44 1.35 -27.17
C TYR A 377 -1.32 0.88 -26.02
N LYS A 378 -2.49 1.52 -25.83
CA LYS A 378 -3.48 1.18 -24.79
C LYS A 378 -2.91 1.09 -23.36
N ASP A 379 -1.97 1.97 -23.04
CA ASP A 379 -1.44 2.08 -21.69
C ASP A 379 -2.41 2.80 -20.74
N ALA A 380 -2.44 2.41 -19.47
CA ALA A 380 -3.36 2.91 -18.45
C ALA A 380 -2.68 3.87 -17.45
N ASN A 381 -3.50 4.68 -16.78
CA ASN A 381 -3.12 5.59 -15.69
C ASN A 381 -2.01 6.60 -16.01
N THR A 382 -1.81 6.95 -17.28
CA THR A 382 -0.88 7.99 -17.73
C THR A 382 -1.60 9.04 -18.58
N THR A 383 -1.06 10.26 -18.63
CA THR A 383 -1.53 11.31 -19.54
C THR A 383 -0.69 11.27 -20.81
N ILE A 384 -1.34 11.11 -21.98
CA ILE A 384 -0.67 11.16 -23.29
C ILE A 384 -0.55 12.59 -23.84
N ASP A 385 -1.33 13.53 -23.29
CA ASP A 385 -1.23 14.94 -23.63
C ASP A 385 0.12 15.49 -23.18
N GLY A 386 0.86 16.10 -24.13
CA GLY A 386 2.17 16.67 -23.87
C GLY A 386 3.37 15.76 -24.19
N ARG A 387 3.15 14.56 -24.76
CA ARG A 387 4.24 13.71 -25.24
C ARG A 387 5.14 14.46 -26.22
N VAL A 388 6.45 14.19 -26.13
CA VAL A 388 7.43 14.78 -27.06
C VAL A 388 7.08 14.43 -28.50
N SER A 389 7.32 15.38 -29.40
CA SER A 389 6.94 15.30 -30.82
C SER A 389 7.56 14.13 -31.59
N TYR A 390 8.62 13.52 -31.06
CA TYR A 390 9.30 12.36 -31.64
C TYR A 390 8.83 11.01 -31.06
N SER A 391 7.76 11.00 -30.27
CA SER A 391 7.03 9.81 -29.84
C SER A 391 5.60 9.80 -30.39
N GLY A 392 4.84 8.73 -30.19
CA GLY A 392 3.40 8.73 -30.49
C GLY A 392 2.68 7.46 -30.13
N GLN A 393 1.41 7.35 -30.52
CA GLN A 393 0.62 6.13 -30.31
C GLN A 393 0.68 5.19 -31.52
N LEU A 394 0.46 3.90 -31.28
CA LEU A 394 0.18 2.92 -32.32
C LEU A 394 -1.33 2.76 -32.52
N ASP A 395 -1.73 2.42 -33.74
CA ASP A 395 -3.12 2.07 -34.08
C ASP A 395 -3.49 0.62 -33.71
N GLY A 396 -2.48 -0.21 -33.41
CA GLY A 396 -2.63 -1.62 -33.04
C GLY A 396 -1.43 -2.13 -32.23
N PRO A 397 -1.56 -3.30 -31.58
CA PRO A 397 -0.47 -3.89 -30.82
C PRO A 397 0.64 -4.39 -31.74
N ILE A 398 1.87 -4.47 -31.23
CA ILE A 398 2.96 -5.17 -31.90
C ILE A 398 2.97 -6.61 -31.43
N ALA A 399 2.92 -7.56 -32.36
CA ALA A 399 2.96 -8.97 -32.03
C ALA A 399 4.38 -9.40 -31.64
N ILE A 400 4.51 -10.32 -30.69
CA ILE A 400 5.80 -10.86 -30.24
C ILE A 400 6.64 -11.42 -31.40
N ARG A 401 5.99 -12.04 -32.40
CA ARG A 401 6.64 -12.57 -33.61
C ARG A 401 7.29 -11.50 -34.49
N ASP A 402 6.80 -10.26 -34.41
CA ASP A 402 7.34 -9.14 -35.20
C ASP A 402 8.64 -8.61 -34.57
N ILE A 403 8.87 -8.93 -33.28
CA ILE A 403 10.07 -8.56 -32.52
C ILE A 403 11.08 -9.72 -32.45
N LEU A 404 10.60 -10.91 -32.09
CA LEU A 404 11.44 -12.09 -31.84
C LEU A 404 11.54 -13.02 -33.05
N GLY A 405 10.89 -12.67 -34.16
CA GLY A 405 10.79 -13.51 -35.35
C GLY A 405 9.71 -14.56 -35.24
N LYS A 406 9.32 -15.13 -36.39
CA LYS A 406 8.27 -16.17 -36.48
C LYS A 406 8.63 -17.45 -35.70
N ASP A 407 9.91 -17.68 -35.46
CA ASP A 407 10.47 -18.87 -34.82
C ASP A 407 10.60 -18.73 -33.29
N PHE A 408 10.09 -17.64 -32.70
CA PHE A 408 10.31 -17.29 -31.28
C PHE A 408 9.95 -18.42 -30.30
N GLN A 409 8.99 -19.26 -30.68
CA GLN A 409 8.51 -20.39 -29.91
C GLN A 409 9.57 -21.48 -29.68
N THR A 410 10.69 -21.44 -30.42
CA THR A 410 11.82 -22.36 -30.24
C THR A 410 12.72 -21.99 -29.05
N PHE A 411 12.65 -20.74 -28.57
CA PHE A 411 13.49 -20.25 -27.48
C PHE A 411 12.70 -19.47 -26.41
N VAL A 412 11.40 -19.28 -26.60
CA VAL A 412 10.49 -18.71 -25.59
C VAL A 412 9.52 -19.79 -25.14
N ASN A 413 9.48 -20.04 -23.83
CA ASN A 413 8.52 -20.97 -23.25
C ASN A 413 7.11 -20.33 -23.23
N LYS A 414 6.17 -20.95 -23.94
CA LYS A 414 4.79 -20.45 -24.06
C LYS A 414 3.97 -20.57 -22.78
N ASP A 415 4.35 -21.45 -21.87
CA ASP A 415 3.63 -21.62 -20.61
C ASP A 415 3.76 -20.39 -19.68
N TYR A 416 4.64 -19.45 -20.06
CA TYR A 416 4.93 -18.20 -19.35
C TYR A 416 4.62 -16.95 -20.20
N LEU A 417 3.94 -17.10 -21.34
CA LEU A 417 3.41 -16.02 -22.16
C LEU A 417 1.90 -15.90 -21.95
#